data_AF-A0A432YZU0-F1
#
_entry.id   AF-A0A432YZU0-F1
#
_cell.length_a   1.000
_cell.length_b   1.000
_cell.length_c   1.000
_cell.angle_alpha   90.00
_cell.angle_beta   90.00
_cell.angle_gamma   90.00
#
_symmetry.space_group_name_H-M   'P 1'
#
loop_
_entity.id
_entity.type
_entity.pdbx_description
1 polymer ?
#
loop_
_entity_poly.entity_id
_entity_poly.type
_entity_poly.pdbx_seq_one_letter_code
_entity_poly.pdbx_strand_id
1 'polypeptide(L)'
;MQGIKKLGVLATSLLLITGCDWFDSDSDTDNTTTPPPEAESSFVRVHHTSADSPNVNVLAGETALLENVPYHTSSGILEVDAGDYDITVQGILPDDSTVDAIGPASLTFSADTRYEVFAVGQLADESLEPLILSNPVSDVAAGESRIQVVHAAYDAPTVDVYLTAPDADLSAASPTLTLAYGEDSGQVDVETGDYRIRLTGAGDDAVVYDSGTVSLADGGDYIIAATNNVAANSANSPVTLQISDGESTTLVNDADAGADVRVVHAVADAPNVDVTLNDAAEAQVQDLPFQNATGYLNLEAAEYSVDVAAAGGDPVVIEDAALAVENAMSYSVYAVGELSTIGLQVLTEERRRVTTEAKIQLVHAAPSAGNVDIYVTETDDISGADAAFTDIPFDAEGLVSTGNVALTPGDYVVTVTATGTQDIAIQTPVLTLEGGGIYTAVAVDATDGGLPPQLILMDDLAN
;
A
#
# COMPACT_ATOMS: atom_id res chain seq x y z
N MET A 1 -14.55 24.99 37.68
CA MET A 1 -15.02 26.40 37.58
C MET A 1 -14.29 27.07 36.43
N GLN A 2 -15.07 27.54 35.43
CA GLN A 2 -14.83 28.65 34.48
C GLN A 2 -13.41 28.89 33.90
N GLY A 3 -13.19 29.07 32.60
CA GLY A 3 -14.11 29.26 31.49
C GLY A 3 -13.38 29.63 30.19
N ILE A 4 -14.10 29.36 29.10
CA ILE A 4 -13.98 29.73 27.68
C ILE A 4 -13.34 31.11 27.39
N LYS A 5 -12.62 31.23 26.26
CA LYS A 5 -12.89 32.24 25.20
C LYS A 5 -12.15 31.99 23.87
N LYS A 6 -12.97 31.82 22.81
CA LYS A 6 -12.65 31.94 21.38
C LYS A 6 -12.37 33.40 21.02
N LEU A 7 -11.55 33.64 20.00
CA LEU A 7 -11.40 34.94 19.34
C LEU A 7 -11.61 34.75 17.82
N GLY A 8 -12.63 35.41 17.27
CA GLY A 8 -12.77 35.65 15.84
C GLY A 8 -12.44 37.12 15.55
N VAL A 9 -11.95 37.42 14.34
CA VAL A 9 -11.77 38.78 13.84
C VAL A 9 -12.41 38.88 12.45
N LEU A 10 -13.38 39.78 12.38
CA LEU A 10 -14.02 40.31 11.18
C LEU A 10 -13.32 41.64 10.84
N ALA A 11 -12.98 41.91 9.57
CA ALA A 11 -12.53 43.23 9.14
C ALA A 11 -13.20 43.63 7.82
N THR A 12 -14.17 44.53 7.94
CA THR A 12 -14.87 45.24 6.87
C THR A 12 -14.11 46.51 6.50
N SER A 13 -14.05 46.89 5.22
CA SER A 13 -13.59 48.22 4.79
C SER A 13 -14.53 48.77 3.72
N LEU A 14 -15.26 49.82 4.09
CA LEU A 14 -16.10 50.67 3.25
C LEU A 14 -15.24 51.71 2.51
N LEU A 15 -15.49 51.94 1.23
CA LEU A 15 -15.16 53.19 0.53
C LEU A 15 -16.44 53.85 0.02
N LEU A 16 -16.65 55.10 0.42
CA LEU A 16 -17.71 56.01 -0.02
C LEU A 16 -17.16 56.92 -1.11
N ILE A 17 -17.84 57.02 -2.26
CA ILE A 17 -17.67 58.10 -3.24
C ILE A 17 -19.04 58.74 -3.47
N THR A 18 -19.10 60.05 -3.26
CA THR A 18 -20.24 60.95 -3.44
C THR A 18 -20.46 61.32 -4.91
N GLY A 19 -21.72 61.39 -5.35
CA GLY A 19 -22.13 61.83 -6.68
C GLY A 19 -22.36 63.35 -6.83
N CYS A 20 -22.63 63.76 -8.08
CA CYS A 20 -23.38 64.94 -8.51
C CYS A 20 -24.06 64.61 -9.88
N ASP A 21 -25.22 65.21 -10.11
CA ASP A 21 -26.30 64.77 -11.01
C ASP A 21 -26.22 65.22 -12.49
N TRP A 22 -27.00 64.47 -13.31
CA TRP A 22 -27.94 64.91 -14.37
C TRP A 22 -27.55 64.91 -15.86
N PHE A 23 -28.06 63.92 -16.61
CA PHE A 23 -28.79 63.98 -17.90
C PHE A 23 -29.56 62.64 -18.04
N ASP A 24 -30.83 62.55 -17.64
CA ASP A 24 -32.02 62.54 -18.50
C ASP A 24 -31.91 61.72 -19.80
N SER A 25 -32.41 60.48 -19.76
CA SER A 25 -32.89 59.70 -20.91
C SER A 25 -33.68 58.49 -20.40
N ASP A 26 -35.01 58.56 -20.52
CA ASP A 26 -35.93 57.45 -20.35
C ASP A 26 -35.50 56.23 -21.18
N SER A 27 -35.09 55.16 -20.51
CA SER A 27 -35.28 53.81 -20.99
C SER A 27 -35.49 52.90 -19.77
N ASP A 28 -36.75 52.67 -19.43
CA ASP A 28 -37.18 51.51 -18.65
C ASP A 28 -36.81 50.25 -19.45
N THR A 29 -35.54 49.87 -19.36
CA THR A 29 -35.14 48.48 -19.48
C THR A 29 -35.07 47.99 -18.06
N ASP A 30 -36.20 47.42 -17.63
CA ASP A 30 -36.28 46.50 -16.50
C ASP A 30 -35.35 45.33 -16.79
N ASN A 31 -34.04 45.56 -16.62
CA ASN A 31 -33.02 44.54 -16.64
C ASN A 31 -32.98 43.93 -15.24
N THR A 32 -34.07 43.25 -14.89
CA THR A 32 -34.04 42.20 -13.88
C THR A 32 -33.20 41.06 -14.45
N THR A 33 -31.88 41.22 -14.43
CA THR A 33 -30.99 40.06 -14.43
C THR A 33 -31.29 39.33 -13.14
N THR A 34 -32.29 38.44 -13.18
CA THR A 34 -32.35 37.33 -12.23
C THR A 34 -30.95 36.75 -12.19
N PRO A 35 -30.29 36.71 -11.01
CA PRO A 35 -29.04 35.98 -10.88
C PRO A 35 -29.20 34.61 -11.56
N PRO A 36 -28.20 34.12 -12.29
CA PRO A 36 -28.22 32.74 -12.76
C PRO A 36 -28.65 31.84 -11.60
N PRO A 37 -29.55 30.87 -11.81
CA PRO A 37 -29.89 29.92 -10.76
C PRO A 37 -28.58 29.36 -10.18
N GLU A 38 -28.48 29.31 -8.85
CA GLU A 38 -27.33 28.67 -8.21
C GLU A 38 -27.23 27.24 -8.75
N ALA A 39 -26.00 26.80 -9.05
CA ALA A 39 -25.78 25.44 -9.49
C ALA A 39 -26.24 24.49 -8.36
N GLU A 40 -27.00 23.47 -8.72
CA GLU A 40 -27.46 22.46 -7.77
C GLU A 40 -26.26 21.56 -7.39
N SER A 41 -26.16 21.15 -6.12
CA SER A 41 -25.02 20.34 -5.66
C SER A 41 -25.10 18.88 -6.15
N SER A 42 -23.93 18.29 -6.35
CA SER A 42 -23.67 16.86 -6.55
C SER A 42 -22.63 16.39 -5.54
N PHE A 43 -22.63 15.09 -5.23
CA PHE A 43 -21.73 14.49 -4.23
C PHE A 43 -20.82 13.47 -4.90
N VAL A 44 -19.51 13.60 -4.73
CA VAL A 44 -18.52 12.73 -5.36
C VAL A 44 -17.58 12.17 -4.31
N ARG A 45 -17.32 10.87 -4.35
CA ARG A 45 -16.30 10.22 -3.55
C ARG A 45 -15.38 9.42 -4.47
N VAL A 46 -14.09 9.56 -4.25
CA VAL A 46 -13.05 9.00 -5.11
C VAL A 46 -12.32 7.88 -4.37
N HIS A 47 -12.09 6.76 -5.04
CA HIS A 47 -11.43 5.59 -4.50
C HIS A 47 -10.19 5.25 -5.32
N HIS A 48 -9.02 5.24 -4.68
CA HIS A 48 -7.80 4.79 -5.32
C HIS A 48 -7.67 3.26 -5.20
N THR A 49 -8.09 2.55 -6.24
CA THR A 49 -8.11 1.08 -6.26
C THR A 49 -7.09 0.42 -7.19
N SER A 50 -6.23 1.20 -7.86
CA SER A 50 -5.13 0.68 -8.67
C SER A 50 -3.90 0.27 -7.84
N ALA A 51 -3.53 -1.01 -7.94
CA ALA A 51 -2.48 -1.62 -7.11
C ALA A 51 -1.04 -1.33 -7.56
N ASP A 52 -0.85 -0.86 -8.78
CA ASP A 52 0.48 -0.62 -9.35
C ASP A 52 0.76 0.86 -9.62
N SER A 53 -0.22 1.74 -9.37
CA SER A 53 -0.04 3.18 -9.53
C SER A 53 0.67 3.81 -8.32
N PRO A 54 1.40 4.92 -8.49
CA PRO A 54 1.91 5.68 -7.35
C PRO A 54 0.75 6.39 -6.64
N ASN A 55 1.06 7.14 -5.58
CA ASN A 55 0.10 8.10 -5.03
C ASN A 55 -0.34 9.09 -6.12
N VAL A 56 -1.59 9.54 -6.08
CA VAL A 56 -2.16 10.37 -7.14
C VAL A 56 -2.73 11.69 -6.64
N ASN A 57 -2.70 12.69 -7.52
CA ASN A 57 -3.53 13.89 -7.45
C ASN A 57 -4.74 13.71 -8.37
N VAL A 58 -5.89 14.27 -7.99
CA VAL A 58 -7.11 14.29 -8.80
C VAL A 58 -7.47 15.73 -9.08
N LEU A 59 -7.54 16.10 -10.35
CA LEU A 59 -7.77 17.48 -10.80
C LEU A 59 -9.08 17.57 -11.59
N ALA A 60 -9.77 18.71 -11.43
CA ALA A 60 -10.82 19.17 -12.33
C ALA A 60 -10.28 20.37 -13.12
N GLY A 61 -10.00 20.16 -14.41
CA GLY A 61 -9.20 21.09 -15.20
C GLY A 61 -7.83 21.31 -14.58
N GLU A 62 -7.52 22.54 -14.20
CA GLU A 62 -6.24 22.91 -13.55
C GLU A 62 -6.31 22.93 -12.02
N THR A 63 -7.48 22.64 -11.42
CA THR A 63 -7.67 22.72 -9.96
C THR A 63 -7.57 21.34 -9.32
N ALA A 64 -6.67 21.17 -8.36
CA ALA A 64 -6.59 19.95 -7.56
C ALA A 64 -7.81 19.84 -6.62
N LEU A 65 -8.52 18.71 -6.72
CA LEU A 65 -9.60 18.31 -5.82
C LEU A 65 -9.07 17.45 -4.66
N LEU A 66 -8.11 16.59 -4.96
CA LEU A 66 -7.43 15.73 -4.00
C LEU A 66 -5.93 15.71 -4.33
N GLU A 67 -5.10 15.65 -3.30
CA GLU A 67 -3.65 15.63 -3.42
C GLU A 67 -3.06 14.45 -2.64
N ASN A 68 -2.03 13.81 -3.21
CA ASN A 68 -1.27 12.72 -2.59
C ASN A 68 -2.17 11.61 -2.01
N VAL A 69 -3.18 11.18 -2.78
CA VAL A 69 -4.07 10.08 -2.41
C VAL A 69 -3.30 8.77 -2.57
N PRO A 70 -3.08 8.00 -1.49
CA PRO A 70 -2.42 6.72 -1.62
C PRO A 70 -3.40 5.63 -2.08
N TYR A 71 -2.85 4.51 -2.53
CA TYR A 71 -3.63 3.29 -2.76
C TYR A 71 -4.47 2.91 -1.55
N HIS A 72 -5.59 2.22 -1.79
CA HIS A 72 -6.49 1.71 -0.75
C HIS A 72 -7.16 2.83 0.07
N THR A 73 -7.21 4.04 -0.47
CA THR A 73 -7.85 5.20 0.16
C THR A 73 -9.12 5.58 -0.58
N SER A 74 -10.17 5.89 0.19
CA SER A 74 -11.33 6.64 -0.30
C SER A 74 -11.29 8.06 0.26
N SER A 75 -11.65 9.03 -0.55
CA SER A 75 -11.85 10.41 -0.10
C SER A 75 -13.06 10.52 0.83
N GLY A 76 -13.16 11.65 1.54
CA GLY A 76 -14.46 12.07 2.04
C GLY A 76 -15.44 12.34 0.90
N ILE A 77 -16.71 12.53 1.25
CA ILE A 77 -17.72 12.97 0.28
C ILE A 77 -17.45 14.44 -0.09
N LEU A 78 -17.09 14.68 -1.34
CA LEU A 78 -16.87 16.00 -1.91
C LEU A 78 -18.20 16.56 -2.42
N GLU A 79 -18.54 17.78 -2.02
CA GLU A 79 -19.66 18.53 -2.60
C GLU A 79 -19.14 19.37 -3.76
N VAL A 80 -19.71 19.18 -4.95
CA VAL A 80 -19.36 19.89 -6.19
C VAL A 80 -20.63 20.41 -6.87
N ASP A 81 -20.50 21.38 -7.76
CA ASP A 81 -21.62 21.84 -8.59
C ASP A 81 -22.03 20.74 -9.59
N ALA A 82 -23.31 20.61 -9.90
CA ALA A 82 -23.76 19.75 -10.98
C ALA A 82 -23.30 20.34 -12.33
N GLY A 83 -22.73 19.49 -13.20
CA GLY A 83 -22.19 19.92 -14.48
C GLY A 83 -21.20 18.94 -15.08
N ASP A 84 -20.55 19.40 -16.14
CA ASP A 84 -19.49 18.67 -16.84
C ASP A 84 -18.11 19.06 -16.30
N TYR A 85 -17.29 18.06 -16.03
CA TYR A 85 -15.94 18.20 -15.49
C TYR A 85 -14.96 17.45 -16.37
N ASP A 86 -13.84 18.09 -16.72
CA ASP A 86 -12.69 17.40 -17.29
C ASP A 86 -11.79 16.96 -16.14
N ILE A 87 -11.80 15.66 -15.84
CA ILE A 87 -11.04 15.07 -14.74
C ILE A 87 -9.72 14.51 -15.25
N THR A 88 -8.63 14.89 -14.59
CA THR A 88 -7.29 14.31 -14.81
C THR A 88 -6.79 13.73 -13.50
N VAL A 89 -6.27 12.51 -13.54
CA VAL A 89 -5.57 11.89 -12.41
C VAL A 89 -4.08 11.86 -12.73
N GLN A 90 -3.26 12.41 -11.83
CA GLN A 90 -1.81 12.50 -12.01
C GLN A 90 -1.10 11.62 -11.00
N GLY A 91 -0.24 10.71 -11.45
CA GLY A 91 0.66 9.95 -10.59
C GLY A 91 1.85 10.80 -10.14
N ILE A 92 2.21 10.71 -8.87
CA ILE A 92 3.37 11.37 -8.27
C ILE A 92 4.59 10.45 -8.41
N LEU A 93 5.65 10.93 -9.04
CA LEU A 93 6.90 10.20 -9.26
C LEU A 93 7.85 10.36 -8.06
N PRO A 94 8.89 9.50 -7.92
CA PRO A 94 9.85 9.59 -6.81
C PRO A 94 10.59 10.91 -6.68
N ASP A 95 10.69 11.70 -7.75
CA ASP A 95 11.30 13.03 -7.77
C ASP A 95 10.30 14.17 -7.54
N ASP A 96 9.10 13.85 -7.03
CA ASP A 96 7.94 14.73 -6.81
C ASP A 96 7.34 15.34 -8.08
N SER A 97 7.84 14.99 -9.27
CA SER A 97 7.20 15.37 -10.52
C SER A 97 5.93 14.54 -10.76
N THR A 98 5.06 14.98 -11.67
CA THR A 98 3.77 14.34 -11.92
C THR A 98 3.62 13.92 -13.37
N VAL A 99 2.97 12.78 -13.60
CA VAL A 99 2.57 12.29 -14.93
C VAL A 99 1.08 12.00 -14.96
N ASP A 100 0.40 12.35 -16.05
CA ASP A 100 -1.02 12.03 -16.22
C ASP A 100 -1.18 10.51 -16.34
N ALA A 101 -1.98 9.92 -15.43
CA ALA A 101 -2.28 8.49 -15.37
C ALA A 101 -3.68 8.18 -15.93
N ILE A 102 -4.66 9.07 -15.70
CA ILE A 102 -5.99 9.00 -16.30
C ILE A 102 -6.34 10.38 -16.84
N GLY A 103 -6.90 10.43 -18.05
CA GLY A 103 -7.60 11.59 -18.58
C GLY A 103 -6.81 12.45 -19.58
N PRO A 104 -7.37 13.63 -19.94
CA PRO A 104 -8.61 14.19 -19.40
C PRO A 104 -9.84 13.33 -19.75
N ALA A 105 -10.64 12.99 -18.74
CA ALA A 105 -11.89 12.25 -18.87
C ALA A 105 -13.07 13.19 -18.58
N SER A 106 -13.95 13.38 -19.56
CA SER A 106 -15.14 14.22 -19.38
C SER A 106 -16.23 13.46 -18.62
N LEU A 107 -16.51 13.88 -17.38
CA LEU A 107 -17.51 13.30 -16.49
C LEU A 107 -18.66 14.29 -16.28
N THR A 108 -19.89 13.79 -16.27
CA THR A 108 -21.09 14.61 -16.00
C THR A 108 -21.68 14.22 -14.65
N PHE A 109 -21.76 15.18 -13.74
CA PHE A 109 -22.37 15.02 -12.43
C PHE A 109 -23.74 15.69 -12.37
N SER A 110 -24.78 14.88 -12.11
CA SER A 110 -26.16 15.35 -11.99
C SER A 110 -26.45 15.82 -10.56
N ALA A 111 -27.36 16.80 -10.43
CA ALA A 111 -27.83 17.29 -9.15
C ALA A 111 -28.41 16.17 -8.27
N ASP A 112 -28.33 16.35 -6.95
CA ASP A 112 -28.91 15.45 -5.93
C ASP A 112 -28.51 13.97 -6.10
N THR A 113 -27.34 13.73 -6.70
CA THR A 113 -26.81 12.39 -7.00
C THR A 113 -25.49 12.20 -6.29
N ARG A 114 -25.25 10.99 -5.76
CA ARG A 114 -23.97 10.57 -5.22
C ARG A 114 -23.23 9.71 -6.24
N TYR A 115 -21.98 10.05 -6.50
CA TYR A 115 -21.09 9.33 -7.40
C TYR A 115 -19.94 8.70 -6.63
N GLU A 116 -19.73 7.41 -6.84
CA GLU A 116 -18.52 6.71 -6.42
C GLU A 116 -17.63 6.53 -7.65
N VAL A 117 -16.41 7.08 -7.61
CA VAL A 117 -15.47 7.08 -8.74
C VAL A 117 -14.24 6.28 -8.34
N PHE A 118 -14.07 5.09 -8.92
CA PHE A 118 -12.94 4.21 -8.67
C PHE A 118 -11.92 4.32 -9.81
N ALA A 119 -10.63 4.36 -9.46
CA ALA A 119 -9.56 4.15 -10.43
C ALA A 119 -9.28 2.64 -10.53
N VAL A 120 -9.79 1.99 -11.57
CA VAL A 120 -9.65 0.54 -11.81
C VAL A 120 -8.73 0.29 -13.00
N GLY A 121 -8.11 -0.89 -13.07
CA GLY A 121 -7.08 -1.20 -14.06
C GLY A 121 -5.67 -1.18 -13.48
N GLN A 122 -4.67 -1.29 -14.36
CA GLN A 122 -3.25 -1.13 -14.04
C GLN A 122 -2.59 -0.05 -14.91
N LEU A 123 -1.61 0.64 -14.33
CA LEU A 123 -0.81 1.62 -15.04
C LEU A 123 0.16 0.94 -16.03
N ALA A 124 0.70 -0.22 -15.64
CA ALA A 124 1.71 -0.97 -16.41
C ALA A 124 1.24 -1.43 -17.79
N ASP A 125 -0.05 -1.74 -17.93
CA ASP A 125 -0.63 -2.23 -19.18
C ASP A 125 -1.55 -1.20 -19.87
N GLU A 126 -1.52 0.05 -19.40
CA GLU A 126 -2.31 1.17 -19.92
C GLU A 126 -3.83 0.92 -19.83
N SER A 127 -4.30 0.10 -18.88
CA SER A 127 -5.72 -0.23 -18.72
C SER A 127 -6.47 0.69 -17.72
N LEU A 128 -5.79 1.65 -17.10
CA LEU A 128 -6.44 2.51 -16.10
C LEU A 128 -7.62 3.30 -16.65
N GLU A 129 -8.77 3.17 -15.99
CA GLU A 129 -9.97 3.92 -16.33
C GLU A 129 -10.83 4.20 -15.08
N PRO A 130 -11.68 5.26 -15.12
CA PRO A 130 -12.63 5.51 -14.06
C PRO A 130 -13.85 4.58 -14.16
N LEU A 131 -14.11 3.80 -13.11
CA LEU A 131 -15.40 3.13 -12.91
C LEU A 131 -16.31 4.04 -12.08
N ILE A 132 -17.48 4.39 -12.63
CA ILE A 132 -18.38 5.39 -12.07
C ILE A 132 -19.70 4.74 -11.69
N LEU A 133 -20.03 4.79 -10.40
CA LEU A 133 -21.32 4.35 -9.89
C LEU A 133 -22.16 5.58 -9.52
N SER A 134 -23.43 5.58 -9.89
CA SER A 134 -24.36 6.67 -9.58
C SER A 134 -25.49 6.19 -8.69
N ASN A 135 -25.70 6.90 -7.59
CA ASN A 135 -26.62 6.52 -6.53
C ASN A 135 -27.54 7.69 -6.17
N PRO A 136 -28.83 7.44 -5.89
CA PRO A 136 -29.69 8.47 -5.36
C PRO A 136 -29.27 8.85 -3.93
N VAL A 137 -29.30 10.14 -3.61
CA VAL A 137 -29.15 10.59 -2.22
C VAL A 137 -30.45 10.26 -1.47
N SER A 138 -30.37 9.39 -0.48
CA SER A 138 -31.51 9.00 0.35
C SER A 138 -31.08 8.55 1.74
N ASP A 139 -31.95 8.73 2.71
CA ASP A 139 -31.70 8.31 4.09
C ASP A 139 -31.67 6.78 4.22
N VAL A 140 -30.79 6.29 5.09
CA VAL A 140 -30.80 4.89 5.55
C VAL A 140 -31.86 4.74 6.65
N ALA A 141 -32.69 3.72 6.55
CA ALA A 141 -33.75 3.49 7.53
C ALA A 141 -33.18 3.10 8.90
N ALA A 142 -33.86 3.47 9.98
CA ALA A 142 -33.45 3.09 11.33
C ALA A 142 -33.52 1.56 11.52
N GLY A 143 -32.46 0.98 12.07
CA GLY A 143 -32.25 -0.45 12.19
C GLY A 143 -31.52 -1.09 11.00
N GLU A 144 -31.22 -0.32 9.95
CA GLU A 144 -30.59 -0.82 8.72
C GLU A 144 -29.21 -0.17 8.52
N SER A 145 -28.38 -0.84 7.73
CA SER A 145 -27.16 -0.34 7.12
C SER A 145 -27.29 -0.49 5.61
N ARG A 146 -26.89 0.52 4.85
CA ARG A 146 -26.78 0.43 3.40
C ARG A 146 -25.39 -0.04 3.01
N ILE A 147 -25.32 -1.00 2.09
CA ILE A 147 -24.07 -1.46 1.48
C ILE A 147 -24.16 -1.41 -0.04
N GLN A 148 -23.03 -1.13 -0.69
CA GLN A 148 -22.81 -1.37 -2.12
C GLN A 148 -21.48 -2.08 -2.29
N VAL A 149 -21.53 -3.29 -2.85
CA VAL A 149 -20.35 -4.12 -3.08
C VAL A 149 -19.87 -3.93 -4.51
N VAL A 150 -18.57 -3.70 -4.69
CA VAL A 150 -17.96 -3.43 -6.00
C VAL A 150 -16.78 -4.38 -6.20
N HIS A 151 -16.70 -5.03 -7.36
CA HIS A 151 -15.53 -5.83 -7.72
C HIS A 151 -14.52 -4.97 -8.49
N ALA A 152 -13.63 -4.29 -7.77
CA ALA A 152 -12.57 -3.43 -8.33
C ALA A 152 -11.19 -4.10 -8.48
N ALA A 153 -11.05 -5.37 -8.08
CA ALA A 153 -9.79 -6.10 -8.13
C ALA A 153 -9.44 -6.50 -9.57
N TYR A 154 -8.44 -5.83 -10.14
CA TYR A 154 -8.00 -6.09 -11.52
C TYR A 154 -7.40 -7.50 -11.65
N ASP A 155 -7.62 -8.16 -12.78
CA ASP A 155 -7.20 -9.55 -13.06
C ASP A 155 -7.71 -10.64 -12.10
N ALA A 156 -8.48 -10.29 -11.07
CA ALA A 156 -9.14 -11.29 -10.23
C ALA A 156 -10.35 -11.89 -10.98
N PRO A 157 -10.57 -13.21 -10.85
CA PRO A 157 -11.67 -13.90 -11.53
C PRO A 157 -13.03 -13.45 -10.98
N THR A 158 -14.10 -13.71 -11.74
CA THR A 158 -15.48 -13.56 -11.24
C THR A 158 -15.68 -14.32 -9.93
N VAL A 159 -16.27 -13.66 -8.93
CA VAL A 159 -16.49 -14.23 -7.60
C VAL A 159 -17.97 -14.33 -7.24
N ASP A 160 -18.28 -15.34 -6.45
CA ASP A 160 -19.52 -15.46 -5.70
C ASP A 160 -19.34 -14.80 -4.33
N VAL A 161 -20.21 -13.84 -4.00
CA VAL A 161 -20.17 -13.05 -2.77
C VAL A 161 -21.19 -13.60 -1.78
N TYR A 162 -20.74 -13.93 -0.58
CA TYR A 162 -21.59 -14.39 0.51
C TYR A 162 -21.56 -13.38 1.64
N LEU A 163 -22.73 -12.81 1.95
CA LEU A 163 -22.95 -12.03 3.17
C LEU A 163 -23.77 -12.88 4.15
N THR A 164 -23.19 -13.15 5.32
CA THR A 164 -23.73 -14.13 6.27
C THR A 164 -23.51 -13.71 7.71
N ALA A 165 -24.22 -14.33 8.66
CA ALA A 165 -23.88 -14.20 10.07
C ALA A 165 -22.48 -14.81 10.36
N PRO A 166 -21.74 -14.34 11.38
CA PRO A 166 -20.33 -14.71 11.60
C PRO A 166 -20.07 -16.21 11.71
N ASP A 167 -20.97 -16.94 12.37
CA ASP A 167 -20.86 -18.39 12.63
C ASP A 167 -21.59 -19.26 11.59
N ALA A 168 -22.10 -18.66 10.50
CA ALA A 168 -22.85 -19.41 9.50
C ALA A 168 -21.92 -20.32 8.67
N ASP A 169 -22.32 -21.58 8.51
CA ASP A 169 -21.65 -22.53 7.62
C ASP A 169 -21.96 -22.21 6.15
N LEU A 170 -20.92 -22.11 5.33
CA LEU A 170 -21.04 -21.80 3.90
C LEU A 170 -21.58 -23.00 3.11
N SER A 171 -21.38 -24.24 3.59
CA SER A 171 -21.78 -25.47 2.88
C SER A 171 -23.30 -25.59 2.65
N ALA A 172 -24.09 -24.83 3.41
CA ALA A 172 -25.54 -24.76 3.30
C ALA A 172 -26.04 -23.41 2.79
N ALA A 173 -25.13 -22.45 2.54
CA ALA A 173 -25.46 -21.13 2.04
C ALA A 173 -25.51 -21.13 0.50
N SER A 174 -26.24 -20.16 -0.06
CA SER A 174 -26.15 -19.81 -1.48
C SER A 174 -25.52 -18.43 -1.58
N PRO A 175 -24.80 -18.13 -2.67
CA PRO A 175 -24.20 -16.83 -2.84
C PRO A 175 -25.29 -15.76 -2.83
N THR A 176 -25.01 -14.64 -2.17
CA THR A 176 -25.88 -13.46 -2.13
C THR A 176 -25.95 -12.84 -3.52
N LEU A 177 -24.80 -12.77 -4.21
CA LEU A 177 -24.69 -12.36 -5.61
C LEU A 177 -23.38 -12.90 -6.23
N THR A 178 -23.24 -12.75 -7.54
CA THR A 178 -22.02 -13.04 -8.30
C THR A 178 -21.59 -11.76 -8.98
N LEU A 179 -20.31 -11.38 -8.88
CA LEU A 179 -19.75 -10.18 -9.51
C LEU A 179 -18.56 -10.54 -10.38
N ALA A 180 -18.56 -10.07 -11.62
CA ALA A 180 -17.36 -9.97 -12.45
C ALA A 180 -16.62 -8.66 -12.16
N TYR A 181 -15.35 -8.58 -12.57
CA TYR A 181 -14.57 -7.34 -12.52
C TYR A 181 -15.32 -6.17 -13.17
N GLY A 182 -15.43 -5.06 -12.44
CA GLY A 182 -16.16 -3.85 -12.85
C GLY A 182 -17.66 -3.85 -12.55
N GLU A 183 -18.23 -4.96 -12.04
CA GLU A 183 -19.64 -5.02 -11.63
C GLU A 183 -19.83 -4.61 -10.16
N ASP A 184 -21.05 -4.15 -9.85
CA ASP A 184 -21.47 -3.79 -8.50
C ASP A 184 -22.86 -4.35 -8.15
N SER A 185 -23.17 -4.40 -6.84
CA SER A 185 -24.44 -4.93 -6.34
C SER A 185 -25.63 -3.98 -6.46
N GLY A 186 -25.40 -2.71 -6.79
CA GLY A 186 -26.29 -1.60 -6.43
C GLY A 186 -26.36 -1.39 -4.91
N GLN A 187 -27.13 -0.39 -4.49
CA GLN A 187 -27.39 -0.15 -3.07
C GLN A 187 -28.36 -1.18 -2.51
N VAL A 188 -27.95 -1.86 -1.44
CA VAL A 188 -28.74 -2.84 -0.71
C VAL A 188 -28.81 -2.44 0.76
N ASP A 189 -30.00 -2.36 1.31
CA ASP A 189 -30.21 -2.17 2.75
C ASP A 189 -30.24 -3.54 3.43
N VAL A 190 -29.48 -3.69 4.51
CA VAL A 190 -29.39 -4.88 5.36
C VAL A 190 -29.62 -4.50 6.82
N GLU A 191 -30.10 -5.43 7.64
CA GLU A 191 -30.24 -5.19 9.07
C GLU A 191 -28.87 -4.82 9.70
N THR A 192 -28.85 -3.91 10.67
CA THR A 192 -27.62 -3.61 11.42
C THR A 192 -27.16 -4.82 12.21
N GLY A 193 -25.85 -5.09 12.22
CA GLY A 193 -25.29 -6.22 12.95
C GLY A 193 -23.89 -6.61 12.53
N ASP A 194 -23.44 -7.74 13.07
CA ASP A 194 -22.17 -8.36 12.72
C ASP A 194 -22.38 -9.34 11.57
N TYR A 195 -21.51 -9.26 10.58
CA TYR A 195 -21.53 -10.07 9.37
C TYR A 195 -20.16 -10.65 9.09
N ARG A 196 -20.13 -11.63 8.20
CA ARG A 196 -18.92 -12.18 7.60
C ARG A 196 -19.11 -12.21 6.09
N ILE A 197 -18.16 -11.59 5.38
CA ILE A 197 -18.10 -11.51 3.93
C ILE A 197 -17.10 -12.55 3.45
N ARG A 198 -17.57 -13.50 2.64
CA ARG A 198 -16.73 -14.55 2.06
C ARG A 198 -16.86 -14.55 0.55
N LEU A 199 -15.75 -14.79 -0.12
CA LEU A 199 -15.71 -14.88 -1.59
C LEU A 199 -15.28 -16.30 -1.99
N THR A 200 -15.97 -16.86 -2.98
CA THR A 200 -15.53 -18.07 -3.69
C THR A 200 -15.38 -17.75 -5.16
N GLY A 201 -14.67 -18.60 -5.91
CA GLY A 201 -14.74 -18.53 -7.37
C GLY A 201 -16.17 -18.80 -7.86
N ALA A 202 -16.60 -18.13 -8.94
CA ALA A 202 -17.96 -18.31 -9.44
C ALA A 202 -18.29 -19.78 -9.76
N GLY A 203 -19.30 -20.34 -9.06
CA GLY A 203 -19.69 -21.75 -9.17
C GLY A 203 -18.74 -22.74 -8.49
N ASP A 204 -17.82 -22.25 -7.65
CA ASP A 204 -16.93 -23.03 -6.78
C ASP A 204 -17.33 -22.86 -5.31
N ASP A 205 -16.99 -23.85 -4.49
CA ASP A 205 -17.26 -23.90 -3.05
C ASP A 205 -16.00 -23.54 -2.23
N ALA A 206 -14.83 -23.43 -2.87
CA ALA A 206 -13.59 -23.05 -2.20
C ALA A 206 -13.57 -21.54 -1.86
N VAL A 207 -13.44 -21.24 -0.57
CA VAL A 207 -13.26 -19.86 -0.08
C VAL A 207 -11.86 -19.38 -0.47
N VAL A 208 -11.81 -18.25 -1.16
CA VAL A 208 -10.57 -17.58 -1.60
C VAL A 208 -10.33 -16.26 -0.85
N TYR A 209 -11.28 -15.84 -0.02
CA TYR A 209 -11.16 -14.69 0.86
C TYR A 209 -12.21 -14.78 1.98
N ASP A 210 -11.80 -14.46 3.20
CA ASP A 210 -12.67 -14.33 4.35
C ASP A 210 -12.42 -13.03 5.14
N SER A 211 -13.44 -12.18 5.30
CA SER A 211 -13.28 -10.93 6.04
C SER A 211 -13.10 -11.11 7.55
N GLY A 212 -13.36 -12.31 8.09
CA GLY A 212 -13.70 -12.47 9.49
C GLY A 212 -14.98 -11.70 9.83
N THR A 213 -15.14 -11.28 11.08
CA THR A 213 -16.33 -10.52 11.51
C THR A 213 -16.18 -9.04 11.19
N VAL A 214 -17.14 -8.48 10.47
CA VAL A 214 -17.27 -7.06 10.16
C VAL A 214 -18.59 -6.53 10.75
N SER A 215 -18.56 -5.38 11.40
CA SER A 215 -19.74 -4.76 12.01
C SER A 215 -20.32 -3.69 11.09
N LEU A 216 -21.61 -3.80 10.77
CA LEU A 216 -22.37 -2.79 10.02
C LEU A 216 -23.27 -2.02 11.00
N ALA A 217 -22.95 -0.75 11.24
CA ALA A 217 -23.62 0.07 12.23
C ALA A 217 -24.98 0.61 11.73
N ASP A 218 -25.90 0.85 12.67
CA ASP A 218 -27.21 1.46 12.40
C ASP A 218 -27.04 2.81 11.68
N GLY A 219 -27.70 2.96 10.54
CA GLY A 219 -27.59 4.14 9.68
C GLY A 219 -26.30 4.23 8.86
N GLY A 220 -25.44 3.21 8.89
CA GLY A 220 -24.21 3.17 8.10
C GLY A 220 -24.48 3.10 6.60
N ASP A 221 -23.64 3.75 5.79
CA ASP A 221 -23.74 3.80 4.32
C ASP A 221 -22.37 3.46 3.72
N TYR A 222 -22.15 2.17 3.46
CA TYR A 222 -20.85 1.59 3.15
C TYR A 222 -20.69 1.27 1.67
N ILE A 223 -19.54 1.65 1.14
CA ILE A 223 -18.98 1.12 -0.10
C ILE A 223 -17.95 0.06 0.25
N ILE A 224 -18.15 -1.16 -0.25
CA ILE A 224 -17.28 -2.32 0.00
C ILE A 224 -16.66 -2.73 -1.33
N ALA A 225 -15.42 -2.31 -1.58
CA ALA A 225 -14.72 -2.64 -2.81
C ALA A 225 -13.74 -3.78 -2.58
N ALA A 226 -13.87 -4.87 -3.36
CA ALA A 226 -12.80 -5.85 -3.49
C ALA A 226 -11.71 -5.24 -4.38
N THR A 227 -10.49 -5.16 -3.87
CA THR A 227 -9.31 -4.57 -4.55
C THR A 227 -8.18 -5.58 -4.53
N ASN A 228 -7.14 -5.44 -5.37
CA ASN A 228 -6.02 -6.39 -5.37
C ASN A 228 -5.34 -6.50 -3.99
N ASN A 229 -4.96 -7.71 -3.61
CA ASN A 229 -4.16 -7.92 -2.41
C ASN A 229 -2.68 -7.64 -2.70
N VAL A 230 -2.08 -6.70 -1.94
CA VAL A 230 -0.63 -6.42 -1.95
C VAL A 230 0.09 -6.91 -0.69
N ALA A 231 -0.66 -7.51 0.23
CA ALA A 231 -0.21 -8.07 1.49
C ALA A 231 0.26 -9.53 1.33
N ALA A 232 0.56 -10.19 2.45
CA ALA A 232 0.98 -11.60 2.43
C ALA A 232 -0.08 -12.52 1.79
N ASN A 233 0.39 -13.65 1.25
CA ASN A 233 -0.44 -14.72 0.69
C ASN A 233 -1.32 -14.28 -0.50
N SER A 234 -0.92 -13.22 -1.21
CA SER A 234 -1.66 -12.67 -2.36
C SER A 234 -1.90 -13.65 -3.51
N ALA A 235 -1.13 -14.75 -3.56
CA ALA A 235 -1.34 -15.83 -4.53
C ALA A 235 -2.59 -16.70 -4.22
N ASN A 236 -2.97 -16.85 -2.95
CA ASN A 236 -4.12 -17.65 -2.53
C ASN A 236 -5.33 -16.78 -2.13
N SER A 237 -5.08 -15.59 -1.58
CA SER A 237 -6.10 -14.57 -1.33
C SER A 237 -5.84 -13.37 -2.24
N PRO A 238 -6.45 -13.32 -3.44
CA PRO A 238 -6.12 -12.30 -4.45
C PRO A 238 -6.67 -10.91 -4.14
N VAL A 239 -7.54 -10.77 -3.13
CA VAL A 239 -8.23 -9.50 -2.84
C VAL A 239 -8.10 -9.05 -1.38
N THR A 240 -8.20 -7.74 -1.19
CA THR A 240 -8.41 -7.06 0.09
C THR A 240 -9.69 -6.24 -0.03
N LEU A 241 -10.56 -6.26 0.99
CA LEU A 241 -11.74 -5.40 0.99
C LEU A 241 -11.40 -4.01 1.52
N GLN A 242 -11.70 -2.99 0.73
CA GLN A 242 -11.73 -1.60 1.14
C GLN A 242 -13.17 -1.23 1.53
N ILE A 243 -13.42 -1.04 2.83
CA ILE A 243 -14.73 -0.63 3.36
C ILE A 243 -14.68 0.85 3.71
N SER A 244 -15.50 1.66 3.04
CA SER A 244 -15.54 3.12 3.20
C SER A 244 -16.94 3.62 3.53
N ASP A 245 -17.08 4.46 4.55
CA ASP A 245 -18.36 5.04 5.00
C ASP A 245 -18.53 6.53 4.62
N GLY A 246 -17.50 7.12 4.01
CA GLY A 246 -17.49 8.53 3.60
C GLY A 246 -16.81 9.47 4.61
N GLU A 247 -16.43 8.94 5.77
CA GLU A 247 -15.57 9.60 6.75
C GLU A 247 -14.24 8.87 6.93
N SER A 248 -14.25 7.55 6.83
CA SER A 248 -13.11 6.66 7.06
C SER A 248 -13.05 5.55 6.02
N THR A 249 -11.87 4.94 5.91
CA THR A 249 -11.63 3.73 5.12
C THR A 249 -10.95 2.69 6.00
N THR A 250 -11.50 1.49 6.02
CA THR A 250 -10.94 0.32 6.70
C THR A 250 -10.55 -0.73 5.67
N LEU A 251 -9.34 -1.26 5.79
CA LEU A 251 -8.87 -2.37 4.98
C LEU A 251 -9.07 -3.67 5.75
N VAL A 252 -9.71 -4.63 5.10
CA VAL A 252 -9.95 -5.96 5.65
C VAL A 252 -9.23 -6.96 4.76
N ASN A 253 -8.07 -7.43 5.24
CA ASN A 253 -7.36 -8.53 4.62
C ASN A 253 -8.08 -9.85 4.93
N ASP A 254 -7.74 -10.91 4.20
CA ASP A 254 -8.22 -12.24 4.53
C ASP A 254 -7.83 -12.62 5.97
N ALA A 255 -8.80 -13.07 6.75
CA ALA A 255 -8.63 -13.51 8.13
C ALA A 255 -7.64 -14.68 8.23
N ASP A 256 -7.53 -15.48 7.16
CA ASP A 256 -6.64 -16.62 7.05
C ASP A 256 -5.44 -16.34 6.11
N ALA A 257 -5.08 -15.07 5.88
CA ALA A 257 -3.94 -14.70 5.02
C ALA A 257 -2.61 -15.28 5.54
N GLY A 258 -2.43 -15.40 6.86
CA GLY A 258 -1.15 -15.77 7.45
C GLY A 258 -0.08 -14.69 7.24
N ALA A 259 1.18 -15.07 7.35
CA ALA A 259 2.33 -14.20 7.20
C ALA A 259 3.37 -14.84 6.27
N ASP A 260 3.91 -14.08 5.32
CA ASP A 260 4.94 -14.56 4.41
C ASP A 260 6.32 -14.31 5.02
N VAL A 261 7.05 -15.38 5.37
CA VAL A 261 8.37 -15.29 6.01
C VAL A 261 9.44 -15.87 5.11
N ARG A 262 10.51 -15.12 4.84
CA ARG A 262 11.77 -15.66 4.28
C ARG A 262 12.88 -15.64 5.30
N VAL A 263 13.79 -16.61 5.21
CA VAL A 263 14.98 -16.71 6.07
C VAL A 263 16.22 -16.37 5.27
N VAL A 264 17.11 -15.57 5.85
CA VAL A 264 18.36 -15.10 5.23
C VAL A 264 19.54 -15.52 6.11
N HIS A 265 20.50 -16.23 5.53
CA HIS A 265 21.70 -16.63 6.24
C HIS A 265 22.87 -15.69 5.94
N ALA A 266 23.12 -14.76 6.87
CA ALA A 266 24.11 -13.69 6.75
C ALA A 266 25.32 -13.85 7.72
N VAL A 267 25.56 -15.04 8.28
CA VAL A 267 26.69 -15.32 9.19
C VAL A 267 27.79 -16.06 8.45
N ALA A 268 28.92 -15.38 8.22
CA ALA A 268 29.94 -15.83 7.27
C ALA A 268 30.85 -16.97 7.77
N ASP A 269 30.95 -17.15 9.08
CA ASP A 269 31.78 -18.17 9.74
C ASP A 269 30.97 -19.36 10.27
N ALA A 270 29.66 -19.40 9.97
CA ALA A 270 28.78 -20.52 10.29
C ALA A 270 28.67 -21.51 9.11
N PRO A 271 28.48 -22.81 9.39
CA PRO A 271 28.14 -23.78 8.34
C PRO A 271 26.71 -23.54 7.84
N ASN A 272 26.30 -24.29 6.81
CA ASN A 272 24.89 -24.36 6.42
C ASN A 272 24.00 -24.67 7.63
N VAL A 273 22.80 -24.10 7.65
CA VAL A 273 21.89 -24.18 8.81
C VAL A 273 20.55 -24.82 8.47
N ASP A 274 20.00 -25.51 9.46
CA ASP A 274 18.61 -25.94 9.50
C ASP A 274 17.84 -25.01 10.46
N VAL A 275 16.59 -24.71 10.13
CA VAL A 275 15.68 -23.90 10.96
C VAL A 275 14.42 -24.68 11.28
N THR A 276 14.15 -24.84 12.58
CA THR A 276 12.94 -25.47 13.11
C THR A 276 12.05 -24.45 13.79
N LEU A 277 10.74 -24.62 13.65
CA LEU A 277 9.73 -23.85 14.36
C LEU A 277 9.01 -24.74 15.37
N ASN A 278 8.83 -24.28 16.61
CA ASN A 278 8.09 -24.93 17.68
C ASN A 278 8.54 -26.38 17.95
N ASP A 279 9.86 -26.61 18.05
CA ASP A 279 10.45 -27.94 18.26
C ASP A 279 9.98 -29.00 17.24
N ALA A 280 9.65 -28.58 16.01
CA ALA A 280 9.20 -29.50 14.98
C ALA A 280 10.28 -30.56 14.71
N ALA A 281 9.82 -31.82 14.54
CA ALA A 281 10.73 -32.94 14.29
C ALA A 281 11.49 -32.85 12.95
N GLU A 282 10.94 -32.09 12.00
CA GLU A 282 11.54 -31.84 10.70
C GLU A 282 11.72 -30.33 10.52
N ALA A 283 12.89 -29.92 10.04
CA ALA A 283 13.18 -28.51 9.79
C ALA A 283 12.37 -27.98 8.61
N GLN A 284 11.77 -26.79 8.81
CA GLN A 284 11.04 -26.04 7.79
C GLN A 284 11.98 -25.48 6.72
N VAL A 285 13.22 -25.16 7.12
CA VAL A 285 14.31 -24.79 6.21
C VAL A 285 15.47 -25.75 6.45
N GLN A 286 15.96 -26.40 5.41
CA GLN A 286 17.06 -27.37 5.48
C GLN A 286 18.24 -26.90 4.65
N ASP A 287 19.45 -27.10 5.18
CA ASP A 287 20.73 -26.92 4.49
C ASP A 287 20.85 -25.53 3.81
N LEU A 288 20.38 -24.46 4.47
CA LEU A 288 20.48 -23.10 3.94
C LEU A 288 21.95 -22.65 4.04
N PRO A 289 22.65 -22.38 2.92
CA PRO A 289 24.04 -21.96 2.97
C PRO A 289 24.18 -20.46 3.24
N PHE A 290 25.35 -20.05 3.72
CA PHE A 290 25.74 -18.64 3.79
C PHE A 290 25.56 -17.97 2.42
N GLN A 291 25.17 -16.69 2.43
CA GLN A 291 24.87 -15.87 1.25
C GLN A 291 23.60 -16.25 0.48
N ASN A 292 22.71 -17.03 1.08
CA ASN A 292 21.41 -17.33 0.49
C ASN A 292 20.25 -16.90 1.37
N ALA A 293 19.12 -16.71 0.70
CA ALA A 293 17.81 -16.57 1.29
C ALA A 293 16.87 -17.66 0.75
N THR A 294 15.85 -18.00 1.53
CA THR A 294 14.78 -18.89 1.09
C THR A 294 13.77 -18.15 0.21
N GLY A 295 12.89 -18.90 -0.47
CA GLY A 295 11.59 -18.36 -0.85
C GLY A 295 10.74 -18.05 0.39
N TYR A 296 9.60 -17.41 0.18
CA TYR A 296 8.66 -17.12 1.26
C TYR A 296 7.88 -18.38 1.66
N LEU A 297 7.85 -18.65 2.96
CA LEU A 297 6.99 -19.63 3.60
C LEU A 297 5.82 -18.89 4.23
N ASN A 298 4.60 -19.28 3.86
CA ASN A 298 3.40 -18.74 4.52
C ASN A 298 3.18 -19.47 5.85
N LEU A 299 3.18 -18.72 6.94
CA LEU A 299 2.97 -19.19 8.31
C LEU A 299 1.64 -18.66 8.83
N GLU A 300 0.96 -19.42 9.69
CA GLU A 300 -0.19 -18.88 10.42
C GLU A 300 0.25 -17.74 11.35
N ALA A 301 -0.57 -16.72 11.51
CA ALA A 301 -0.28 -15.58 12.38
C ALA A 301 -0.24 -16.05 13.85
N ALA A 302 0.95 -16.09 14.44
CA ALA A 302 1.18 -16.60 15.79
C ALA A 302 2.57 -16.18 16.30
N GLU A 303 2.85 -16.54 17.56
CA GLU A 303 4.21 -16.57 18.10
C GLU A 303 4.82 -17.96 17.91
N TYR A 304 6.04 -18.01 17.39
CA TYR A 304 6.82 -19.22 17.15
C TYR A 304 8.08 -19.19 18.02
N SER A 305 8.53 -20.37 18.48
CA SER A 305 9.91 -20.57 18.93
C SER A 305 10.74 -21.03 17.73
N VAL A 306 11.85 -20.33 17.47
CA VAL A 306 12.75 -20.61 16.35
C VAL A 306 14.04 -21.19 16.90
N ASP A 307 14.41 -22.38 16.40
CA ASP A 307 15.75 -22.92 16.60
C ASP A 307 16.52 -22.88 15.29
N VAL A 308 17.81 -22.57 15.42
CA VAL A 308 18.77 -22.63 14.31
C VAL A 308 19.87 -23.58 14.71
N ALA A 309 20.11 -24.59 13.89
CA ALA A 309 21.14 -25.58 14.10
C ALA A 309 22.05 -25.69 12.88
N ALA A 310 23.26 -26.20 13.05
CA ALA A 310 24.06 -26.63 11.91
C ALA A 310 23.33 -27.73 11.11
N ALA A 311 23.51 -27.75 9.79
CA ALA A 311 22.85 -28.71 8.91
C ALA A 311 23.05 -30.15 9.40
N GLY A 312 21.94 -30.87 9.56
CA GLY A 312 21.88 -32.15 10.24
C GLY A 312 21.37 -32.09 11.70
N GLY A 313 21.05 -30.89 12.20
CA GLY A 313 20.35 -30.64 13.46
C GLY A 313 21.21 -30.50 14.73
N ASP A 314 22.54 -30.55 14.63
CA ASP A 314 23.45 -30.41 15.78
C ASP A 314 24.82 -29.84 15.35
N PRO A 315 25.40 -28.87 16.08
CA PRO A 315 24.87 -28.21 17.26
C PRO A 315 23.75 -27.21 16.96
N VAL A 316 22.80 -27.09 17.89
CA VAL A 316 21.86 -25.97 17.96
C VAL A 316 22.63 -24.73 18.44
N VAL A 317 22.53 -23.63 17.70
CA VAL A 317 23.25 -22.36 17.97
C VAL A 317 22.32 -21.24 18.41
N ILE A 318 21.04 -21.30 18.02
CA ILE A 318 19.97 -20.46 18.55
C ILE A 318 18.87 -21.43 19.00
N GLU A 319 18.40 -21.28 20.24
CA GLU A 319 17.39 -22.14 20.87
C GLU A 319 16.25 -21.23 21.37
N ASP A 320 15.01 -21.58 21.03
CA ASP A 320 13.79 -20.90 21.47
C ASP A 320 13.75 -19.38 21.21
N ALA A 321 14.31 -18.91 20.09
CA ALA A 321 14.20 -17.50 19.74
C ALA A 321 12.75 -17.15 19.37
N ALA A 322 12.17 -16.15 20.02
CA ALA A 322 10.79 -15.76 19.76
C ALA A 322 10.65 -15.05 18.41
N LEU A 323 9.72 -15.52 17.58
CA LEU A 323 9.30 -14.89 16.33
C LEU A 323 7.79 -14.68 16.37
N ALA A 324 7.35 -13.43 16.49
CA ALA A 324 5.95 -13.06 16.35
C ALA A 324 5.69 -12.62 14.91
N VAL A 325 4.69 -13.23 14.26
CA VAL A 325 4.25 -12.84 12.92
C VAL A 325 2.77 -12.52 12.92
N GLU A 326 2.41 -11.44 12.23
CA GLU A 326 1.04 -10.92 12.20
C GLU A 326 0.36 -11.23 10.86
N ASN A 327 -0.96 -11.36 10.89
CA ASN A 327 -1.74 -11.67 9.70
C ASN A 327 -1.57 -10.60 8.62
N ALA A 328 -1.50 -11.04 7.37
CA ALA A 328 -1.26 -10.23 6.17
C ALA A 328 0.11 -9.53 6.11
N MET A 329 1.06 -9.86 6.99
CA MET A 329 2.39 -9.24 7.01
C MET A 329 3.45 -10.10 6.35
N SER A 330 4.46 -9.45 5.76
CA SER A 330 5.62 -10.14 5.18
C SER A 330 6.90 -9.78 5.95
N TYR A 331 7.78 -10.77 6.15
CA TYR A 331 8.98 -10.63 6.97
C TYR A 331 10.21 -11.28 6.32
N SER A 332 11.36 -10.67 6.57
CA SER A 332 12.68 -11.25 6.38
C SER A 332 13.35 -11.48 7.73
N VAL A 333 13.67 -12.73 8.02
CA VAL A 333 14.38 -13.14 9.24
C VAL A 333 15.84 -13.40 8.90
N TYR A 334 16.72 -12.54 9.38
CA TYR A 334 18.16 -12.60 9.15
C TYR A 334 18.86 -13.25 10.34
N ALA A 335 19.65 -14.28 10.07
CA ALA A 335 20.71 -14.69 10.99
C ALA A 335 21.93 -13.77 10.76
N VAL A 336 22.31 -12.97 11.76
CA VAL A 336 23.38 -11.95 11.67
C VAL A 336 24.40 -12.08 12.80
N GLY A 337 25.57 -11.45 12.61
CA GLY A 337 26.68 -11.47 13.56
C GLY A 337 27.76 -12.49 13.17
N GLU A 338 28.58 -12.88 14.15
CA GLU A 338 29.54 -13.99 14.03
C GLU A 338 28.93 -15.24 14.67
N LEU A 339 29.41 -16.44 14.36
CA LEU A 339 28.91 -17.69 14.96
C LEU A 339 28.92 -17.66 16.51
N SER A 340 29.86 -16.92 17.11
CA SER A 340 29.96 -16.78 18.57
C SER A 340 28.96 -15.82 19.21
N THR A 341 28.33 -14.96 18.41
CA THR A 341 27.40 -13.88 18.82
C THR A 341 26.15 -13.84 17.96
N ILE A 342 25.84 -14.95 17.28
CA ILE A 342 24.76 -15.05 16.30
C ILE A 342 23.43 -14.64 16.92
N GLY A 343 22.67 -13.84 16.18
CA GLY A 343 21.33 -13.40 16.56
C GLY A 343 20.37 -13.42 15.38
N LEU A 344 19.07 -13.40 15.67
CA LEU A 344 18.02 -13.24 14.69
C LEU A 344 17.53 -11.81 14.69
N GLN A 345 17.41 -11.24 13.48
CA GLN A 345 16.87 -9.92 13.26
C GLN A 345 15.72 -10.01 12.25
N VAL A 346 14.61 -9.36 12.57
CA VAL A 346 13.38 -9.44 11.77
C VAL A 346 13.11 -8.07 11.16
N LEU A 347 13.03 -8.02 9.83
CA LEU A 347 12.60 -6.83 9.10
C LEU A 347 11.23 -7.09 8.48
N THR A 348 10.30 -6.14 8.63
CA THR A 348 9.05 -6.13 7.88
C THR A 348 9.31 -5.73 6.43
N GLU A 349 8.67 -6.42 5.51
CA GLU A 349 8.80 -6.21 4.07
C GLU A 349 7.60 -5.43 3.53
N GLU A 350 7.86 -4.55 2.54
CA GLU A 350 6.82 -3.89 1.74
C GLU A 350 6.91 -4.43 0.32
N ARG A 351 5.90 -5.19 -0.09
CA ARG A 351 5.92 -6.00 -1.31
C ARG A 351 5.09 -5.44 -2.46
N ARG A 352 4.42 -4.31 -2.25
CA ARG A 352 3.66 -3.64 -3.31
C ARG A 352 4.62 -3.17 -4.40
N ARG A 353 4.39 -3.62 -5.62
CA ARG A 353 5.09 -3.13 -6.82
C ARG A 353 4.37 -1.90 -7.36
N VAL A 354 5.11 -0.84 -7.66
CA VAL A 354 4.58 0.42 -8.20
C VAL A 354 5.27 0.74 -9.51
N THR A 355 4.52 0.77 -10.59
CA THR A 355 5.00 0.83 -11.99
C THR A 355 5.92 2.01 -12.28
N THR A 356 5.75 3.14 -11.58
CA THR A 356 6.51 4.37 -11.80
C THR A 356 7.80 4.48 -11.01
N GLU A 357 8.14 3.49 -10.18
CA GLU A 357 9.32 3.54 -9.31
C GLU A 357 9.99 2.17 -9.20
N ALA A 358 11.29 2.20 -8.93
CA ALA A 358 12.03 1.06 -8.43
C ALA A 358 12.19 1.20 -6.92
N LYS A 359 11.89 0.16 -6.15
CA LYS A 359 12.10 0.15 -4.69
C LYS A 359 13.39 -0.56 -4.36
N ILE A 360 14.33 0.12 -3.71
CA ILE A 360 15.57 -0.47 -3.26
C ILE A 360 15.63 -0.53 -1.73
N GLN A 361 15.98 -1.70 -1.20
CA GLN A 361 16.27 -1.91 0.22
C GLN A 361 17.70 -2.40 0.38
N LEU A 362 18.50 -1.63 1.13
CA LEU A 362 19.87 -1.99 1.47
C LEU A 362 19.93 -2.33 2.95
N VAL A 363 20.57 -3.44 3.28
CA VAL A 363 20.67 -3.97 4.64
C VAL A 363 22.13 -4.16 5.01
N HIS A 364 22.54 -3.62 6.17
CA HIS A 364 23.92 -3.75 6.63
C HIS A 364 24.06 -4.87 7.68
N ALA A 365 24.48 -6.06 7.24
CA ALA A 365 24.68 -7.25 8.06
C ALA A 365 26.16 -7.72 8.11
N ALA A 366 27.11 -6.79 7.96
CA ALA A 366 28.55 -7.09 7.91
C ALA A 366 29.26 -6.57 9.18
N PRO A 367 29.40 -7.39 10.24
CA PRO A 367 29.97 -6.94 11.52
C PRO A 367 31.40 -6.39 11.40
N SER A 368 32.18 -6.80 10.39
CA SER A 368 33.57 -6.37 10.23
C SER A 368 33.74 -5.03 9.50
N ALA A 369 32.70 -4.51 8.82
CA ALA A 369 32.83 -3.33 7.95
C ALA A 369 32.85 -1.98 8.69
N GLY A 370 32.41 -1.97 9.96
CA GLY A 370 32.16 -0.72 10.68
C GLY A 370 31.04 0.09 10.03
N ASN A 371 30.88 1.36 10.42
CA ASN A 371 29.85 2.22 9.83
C ASN A 371 30.18 2.57 8.38
N VAL A 372 29.14 2.62 7.55
CA VAL A 372 29.27 2.86 6.11
C VAL A 372 28.47 4.06 5.63
N ASP A 373 28.97 4.69 4.57
CA ASP A 373 28.21 5.64 3.74
C ASP A 373 27.83 4.93 2.43
N ILE A 374 26.61 5.18 1.95
CA ILE A 374 26.05 4.56 0.74
C ILE A 374 25.75 5.66 -0.28
N TYR A 375 26.33 5.51 -1.47
CA TYR A 375 26.14 6.37 -2.62
C TYR A 375 25.31 5.63 -3.66
N VAL A 376 24.32 6.32 -4.23
CA VAL A 376 23.50 5.84 -5.35
C VAL A 376 23.64 6.87 -6.47
N THR A 377 24.41 6.53 -7.50
CA THR A 377 24.85 7.47 -8.56
C THR A 377 24.63 6.88 -9.94
N GLU A 378 24.62 7.69 -11.00
CA GLU A 378 24.52 7.19 -12.39
C GLU A 378 25.84 6.56 -12.89
N THR A 379 26.96 6.87 -12.22
CA THR A 379 28.31 6.40 -12.59
C THR A 379 29.07 5.89 -11.36
N ASP A 380 30.23 5.28 -11.58
CA ASP A 380 31.14 4.77 -10.56
C ASP A 380 32.00 5.86 -9.87
N ASP A 381 31.86 7.13 -10.27
CA ASP A 381 32.61 8.26 -9.73
C ASP A 381 31.82 8.99 -8.63
N ILE A 382 32.23 8.77 -7.38
CA ILE A 382 31.64 9.43 -6.20
C ILE A 382 32.39 10.72 -5.78
N SER A 383 33.39 11.18 -6.53
CA SER A 383 34.29 12.26 -6.09
C SER A 383 33.61 13.61 -5.83
N GLY A 384 32.43 13.84 -6.41
CA GLY A 384 31.58 15.01 -6.18
C GLY A 384 30.14 14.68 -5.77
N ALA A 385 29.86 13.44 -5.40
CA ALA A 385 28.54 13.00 -4.97
C ALA A 385 28.41 13.11 -3.44
N ASP A 386 27.20 13.44 -2.97
CA ASP A 386 26.84 13.28 -1.56
C ASP A 386 26.33 11.84 -1.34
N ALA A 387 26.60 11.28 -0.16
CA ALA A 387 26.06 9.97 0.20
C ALA A 387 24.53 10.07 0.34
N ALA A 388 23.81 9.11 -0.23
CA ALA A 388 22.36 9.00 -0.07
C ALA A 388 22.00 8.59 1.37
N PHE A 389 22.84 7.74 1.98
CA PHE A 389 22.73 7.33 3.38
C PHE A 389 24.10 7.46 4.04
N THR A 390 24.15 8.04 5.23
CA THR A 390 25.42 8.27 5.94
C THR A 390 25.40 7.64 7.33
N ASP A 391 26.57 7.22 7.79
CA ASP A 391 26.80 6.67 9.13
C ASP A 391 25.88 5.49 9.46
N ILE A 392 25.66 4.59 8.50
CA ILE A 392 24.83 3.39 8.67
C ILE A 392 25.65 2.35 9.44
N PRO A 393 25.26 1.97 10.67
CA PRO A 393 26.00 1.00 11.46
C PRO A 393 25.53 -0.43 11.18
N PHE A 394 26.41 -1.40 11.46
CA PHE A 394 25.96 -2.75 11.78
C PHE A 394 25.42 -2.76 13.22
N ASP A 395 24.21 -3.27 13.40
CA ASP A 395 23.59 -3.46 14.71
C ASP A 395 23.03 -4.89 14.81
N ALA A 396 23.60 -5.67 15.72
CA ALA A 396 23.22 -7.07 15.95
C ALA A 396 21.90 -7.20 16.75
N GLU A 397 21.44 -6.14 17.41
CA GLU A 397 20.21 -6.11 18.20
C GLU A 397 19.03 -5.46 17.45
N GLY A 398 19.31 -4.63 16.44
CA GLY A 398 18.30 -3.99 15.60
C GLY A 398 18.84 -3.67 14.21
N LEU A 399 18.85 -4.67 13.32
CA LEU A 399 19.48 -4.57 12.00
C LEU A 399 19.03 -3.32 11.24
N VAL A 400 20.00 -2.49 10.83
CA VAL A 400 19.71 -1.24 10.13
C VAL A 400 19.54 -1.50 8.63
N SER A 401 18.42 -1.00 8.11
CA SER A 401 18.07 -1.01 6.70
C SER A 401 17.76 0.42 6.25
N THR A 402 17.98 0.73 4.98
CA THR A 402 17.54 1.98 4.35
C THR A 402 16.02 2.12 4.26
N GLY A 403 15.28 1.04 4.53
CA GLY A 403 13.88 0.92 4.12
C GLY A 403 13.73 0.79 2.61
N ASN A 404 12.48 0.73 2.13
CA ASN A 404 12.16 0.70 0.71
C ASN A 404 12.24 2.12 0.14
N VAL A 405 13.39 2.46 -0.42
CA VAL A 405 13.65 3.77 -1.01
C VAL A 405 13.14 3.73 -2.45
N ALA A 406 12.20 4.62 -2.78
CA ALA A 406 11.73 4.78 -4.15
C ALA A 406 12.74 5.57 -4.98
N LEU A 407 13.12 5.02 -6.13
CA LEU A 407 13.96 5.65 -7.14
C LEU A 407 13.22 5.69 -8.47
N THR A 408 13.47 6.73 -9.25
CA THR A 408 13.04 6.76 -10.65
C THR A 408 13.68 5.57 -11.40
N PRO A 409 12.95 4.84 -12.26
CA PRO A 409 13.54 3.78 -13.06
C PRO A 409 14.71 4.30 -13.91
N GLY A 410 15.82 3.56 -13.94
CA GLY A 410 17.06 4.03 -14.56
C GLY A 410 18.28 3.17 -14.25
N ASP A 411 19.43 3.64 -14.72
CA ASP A 411 20.72 2.98 -14.52
C ASP A 411 21.46 3.61 -13.32
N TYR A 412 21.87 2.77 -12.37
CA TYR A 412 22.51 3.18 -11.13
C TYR A 412 23.76 2.36 -10.82
N VAL A 413 24.73 2.97 -10.16
CA VAL A 413 25.85 2.32 -9.49
C VAL A 413 25.70 2.58 -8.01
N VAL A 414 25.69 1.52 -7.21
CA VAL A 414 25.70 1.62 -5.75
C VAL A 414 27.14 1.45 -5.27
N THR A 415 27.63 2.44 -4.54
CA THR A 415 28.97 2.43 -3.94
C THR A 415 28.86 2.56 -2.43
N VAL A 416 29.53 1.70 -1.69
CA VAL A 416 29.58 1.71 -0.23
C VAL A 416 31.01 2.01 0.21
N THR A 417 31.18 3.00 1.08
CA THR A 417 32.48 3.40 1.63
C THR A 417 32.46 3.32 3.16
N ALA A 418 33.65 3.32 3.77
CA ALA A 418 33.74 3.59 5.20
C ALA A 418 33.25 5.02 5.50
N THR A 419 32.49 5.20 6.59
CA THR A 419 31.88 6.50 6.91
C THR A 419 32.90 7.63 6.97
N GLY A 420 32.59 8.73 6.27
CA GLY A 420 33.41 9.93 6.20
C GLY A 420 34.65 9.81 5.31
N THR A 421 34.79 8.71 4.56
CA THR A 421 35.88 8.52 3.58
C THR A 421 35.34 8.14 2.21
N GLN A 422 36.21 8.17 1.19
CA GLN A 422 35.93 7.64 -0.15
C GLN A 422 36.63 6.29 -0.37
N ASP A 423 36.98 5.59 0.71
CA ASP A 423 37.57 4.26 0.63
C ASP A 423 36.47 3.24 0.34
N ILE A 424 36.40 2.80 -0.93
CA ILE A 424 35.35 1.91 -1.43
C ILE A 424 35.51 0.51 -0.83
N ALA A 425 34.43 0.03 -0.20
CA ALA A 425 34.29 -1.34 0.29
C ALA A 425 33.49 -2.22 -0.68
N ILE A 426 32.40 -1.69 -1.25
CA ILE A 426 31.57 -2.33 -2.27
C ILE A 426 31.33 -1.34 -3.41
N GLN A 427 31.42 -1.82 -4.64
CA GLN A 427 30.94 -1.08 -5.80
C GLN A 427 30.27 -2.07 -6.75
N THR A 428 29.02 -1.82 -7.11
CA THR A 428 28.27 -2.65 -8.03
C THR A 428 28.68 -2.37 -9.48
N PRO A 429 28.42 -3.29 -10.43
CA PRO A 429 28.25 -2.87 -11.82
C PRO A 429 27.07 -1.91 -11.95
N VAL A 430 26.87 -1.34 -13.15
CA VAL A 430 25.64 -0.61 -13.48
C VAL A 430 24.46 -1.57 -13.33
N LEU A 431 23.52 -1.21 -12.46
CA LEU A 431 22.25 -1.86 -12.20
C LEU A 431 21.18 -1.11 -12.98
N THR A 432 20.47 -1.81 -13.86
CA THR A 432 19.27 -1.26 -14.51
C THR A 432 18.07 -1.57 -13.62
N LEU A 433 17.52 -0.55 -12.98
CA LEU A 433 16.35 -0.65 -12.12
C LEU A 433 15.10 -0.31 -12.94
N GLU A 434 14.16 -1.25 -13.01
CA GLU A 434 12.93 -1.14 -13.78
C GLU A 434 11.78 -0.67 -12.87
N GLY A 435 10.81 0.01 -13.48
CA GLY A 435 9.57 0.40 -12.80
C GLY A 435 8.78 -0.82 -12.35
N GLY A 436 8.23 -0.77 -11.13
CA GLY A 436 7.60 -1.92 -10.48
C GLY A 436 8.60 -2.91 -9.87
N GLY A 437 9.90 -2.67 -10.00
CA GLY A 437 10.95 -3.52 -9.44
C GLY A 437 11.10 -3.35 -7.92
N ILE A 438 11.38 -4.45 -7.22
CA ILE A 438 11.75 -4.50 -5.81
C ILE A 438 13.12 -5.16 -5.72
N TYR A 439 14.09 -4.45 -5.15
CA TYR A 439 15.50 -4.80 -5.19
C TYR A 439 16.06 -4.79 -3.76
N THR A 440 16.46 -5.95 -3.25
CA THR A 440 17.05 -6.03 -1.90
C THR A 440 18.48 -6.52 -1.96
N ALA A 441 19.41 -5.78 -1.36
CA ALA A 441 20.80 -6.19 -1.22
C ALA A 441 21.26 -6.12 0.24
N VAL A 442 21.95 -7.16 0.68
CA VAL A 442 22.43 -7.31 2.05
C VAL A 442 23.95 -7.34 2.02
N ALA A 443 24.62 -6.36 2.63
CA ALA A 443 26.05 -6.40 2.83
C ALA A 443 26.39 -7.34 3.98
N VAL A 444 27.21 -8.35 3.72
CA VAL A 444 27.67 -9.35 4.69
C VAL A 444 29.20 -9.41 4.71
N ASP A 445 29.78 -10.01 5.73
CA ASP A 445 31.23 -10.25 5.77
C ASP A 445 31.69 -11.16 4.60
N ALA A 446 32.99 -11.20 4.32
CA ALA A 446 33.57 -12.17 3.38
C ALA A 446 33.36 -13.60 3.88
N THR A 447 33.32 -14.60 2.98
CA THR A 447 33.36 -16.02 3.38
C THR A 447 34.49 -16.30 4.38
N ASP A 448 34.18 -17.03 5.46
CA ASP A 448 35.05 -17.25 6.63
C ASP A 448 35.29 -16.01 7.53
N GLY A 449 34.58 -14.90 7.30
CA GLY A 449 34.59 -13.66 8.08
C GLY A 449 35.50 -12.55 7.54
N GLY A 450 35.23 -11.29 7.94
CA GLY A 450 36.10 -10.15 7.68
C GLY A 450 35.80 -9.38 6.38
N LEU A 451 36.81 -8.64 5.91
CA LEU A 451 36.74 -7.72 4.75
C LEU A 451 37.45 -8.29 3.50
N PRO A 452 37.08 -7.83 2.28
CA PRO A 452 36.01 -6.89 1.98
C PRO A 452 34.62 -7.54 2.08
N PRO A 453 33.57 -6.77 2.42
CA PRO A 453 32.23 -7.31 2.51
C PRO A 453 31.73 -7.80 1.13
N GLN A 454 30.79 -8.73 1.18
CA GLN A 454 30.12 -9.34 0.01
C GLN A 454 28.62 -9.03 0.06
N LEU A 455 27.88 -9.44 -0.98
CA LEU A 455 26.45 -9.15 -1.11
C LEU A 455 25.63 -10.44 -1.17
N ILE A 456 24.51 -10.44 -0.44
CA ILE A 456 23.36 -11.29 -0.74
C ILE A 456 22.42 -10.45 -1.60
N LEU A 457 22.07 -10.96 -2.77
CA LEU A 457 21.13 -10.32 -3.68
C LEU A 457 19.80 -11.06 -3.61
N MET A 458 18.71 -10.33 -3.39
CA MET A 458 17.38 -10.86 -3.20
C MET A 458 16.37 -10.13 -4.10
N ASP A 459 15.16 -10.68 -4.18
CA ASP A 459 14.07 -10.13 -5.01
C ASP A 459 14.52 -10.00 -6.47
N ASP A 460 14.31 -8.86 -7.12
CA ASP A 460 14.63 -8.70 -8.53
C ASP A 460 16.16 -8.61 -8.80
N LEU A 461 16.99 -8.51 -7.75
CA LEU A 461 18.45 -8.62 -7.86
C LEU A 461 18.96 -10.08 -7.87
N ALA A 462 18.15 -11.05 -7.48
CA ALA A 462 18.56 -12.46 -7.39
C ALA A 462 18.59 -13.18 -8.76
N ASN A 463 18.23 -12.48 -9.84
CA ASN A 463 18.06 -13.03 -11.20
C ASN A 463 19.37 -13.26 -11.97
#